data_AF-A0A7X8QYD8-F1
#
_entry.id   AF-A0A7X8QYD8-F1
#
_cell.length_a   1.000
_cell.length_b   1.000
_cell.length_c   1.000
_cell.angle_alpha   90.00
_cell.angle_beta   90.00
_cell.angle_gamma   90.00
#
_symmetry.space_group_name_H-M   'P 1'
#
loop_
_entity.id
_entity.type
_entity.pdbx_description
1 polymer ?
#
loop_
_entity_poly.entity_id
_entity_poly.type
_entity_poly.pdbx_seq_one_letter_code
_entity_poly.pdbx_strand_id
1 'polypeptide(L)'
;MLRLQPVIPLPFDKEYAVVSRTVLPFISQDKVVGRSSQTGLGDTEQSFFFTPMKPAPDGIKWGVGPVFYLPTATNPDLGLEKWGLGPTGVILTQQGPWTAGLLGNHIWSVAGHKDRQEISQTYLKPFGAYTFS
;
A
#
# COMPACT_ATOMS: atom_id res chain seq x y z
N MET A 1 -11.48 11.70 -2.32
CA MET A 1 -10.41 11.10 -1.48
C MET A 1 -9.06 11.35 -2.13
N LEU A 2 -8.12 11.90 -1.37
CA LEU A 2 -6.73 12.09 -1.77
C LEU A 2 -5.87 11.00 -1.08
N ARG A 3 -4.82 10.50 -1.75
CA ARG A 3 -3.89 9.53 -1.15
C ARG A 3 -2.46 10.05 -1.22
N LEU A 4 -1.89 10.35 -0.06
CA LEU A 4 -0.46 10.63 0.06
C LEU A 4 0.29 9.30 0.15
N GLN A 5 1.33 9.12 -0.67
CA GLN A 5 2.03 7.83 -0.82
C GLN A 5 3.56 8.00 -0.83
N PRO A 6 4.21 8.28 0.32
CA PRO A 6 5.66 8.26 0.38
C PRO A 6 6.20 6.85 0.09
N VAL A 7 7.23 6.79 -0.75
CA VAL A 7 7.99 5.58 -1.06
C VAL A 7 9.45 5.88 -0.78
N ILE A 8 10.02 5.23 0.24
CA ILE A 8 11.34 5.54 0.79
C ILE A 8 12.20 4.27 0.70
N PRO A 9 13.24 4.25 -0.17
CA PRO A 9 14.21 3.17 -0.19
C PRO A 9 15.21 3.33 0.96
N LEU A 10 15.37 2.29 1.78
CA LEU A 10 16.32 2.22 2.89
C LEU A 10 17.33 1.11 2.59
N PRO A 11 18.60 1.43 2.28
CA PRO A 11 19.63 0.41 2.10
C PRO A 11 19.74 -0.45 3.37
N PHE A 12 19.64 -1.76 3.22
CA PHE A 12 19.81 -2.71 4.33
C PHE A 12 21.27 -3.18 4.39
N ASP A 13 21.82 -3.53 3.22
CA ASP A 13 23.23 -3.85 3.04
C ASP A 13 23.70 -3.46 1.61
N LYS A 14 24.80 -4.05 1.14
CA LYS A 14 25.37 -3.77 -0.20
C LYS A 14 24.58 -4.38 -1.35
N GLU A 15 23.72 -5.34 -1.07
CA GLU A 15 23.00 -6.16 -2.06
C GLU A 15 21.50 -5.91 -2.01
N TYR A 16 20.96 -5.53 -0.86
CA TYR A 16 19.53 -5.42 -0.59
C TYR A 16 19.13 -4.09 0.03
N ALA A 17 17.92 -3.66 -0.29
CA ALA A 17 17.23 -2.55 0.33
C ALA A 17 15.87 -2.98 0.86
N VAL A 18 15.39 -2.28 1.87
CA VAL A 18 14.00 -2.30 2.31
C VAL A 18 13.32 -1.04 1.80
N VAL A 19 12.31 -1.17 0.95
CA VAL A 19 11.49 -0.05 0.51
C VAL A 19 10.27 0.06 1.41
N SER A 20 10.18 1.17 2.14
CA SER A 20 8.99 1.53 2.90
C SER A 20 8.00 2.25 1.99
N ARG A 21 6.74 1.80 1.97
CA ARG A 21 5.63 2.48 1.28
C ARG A 21 4.49 2.69 2.25
N THR A 22 4.19 3.94 2.56
CA THR A 22 3.03 4.31 3.40
C THR A 22 1.94 4.87 2.50
N VAL A 23 0.69 4.51 2.74
CA VAL A 23 -0.49 5.08 2.07
C VAL A 23 -1.36 5.74 3.12
N LEU A 24 -1.48 7.07 3.03
CA LEU A 24 -2.25 7.90 3.92
C LEU A 24 -3.46 8.46 3.14
N PRO A 25 -4.67 7.90 3.33
CA PRO A 25 -5.86 8.39 2.65
C PRO A 25 -6.48 9.56 3.42
N PHE A 26 -6.57 10.72 2.78
CA PHE A 26 -7.38 11.85 3.24
C PHE A 26 -8.76 11.76 2.60
N ILE A 27 -9.76 11.54 3.44
CA ILE A 27 -11.15 11.30 3.05
C ILE A 27 -11.97 12.52 3.47
N SER A 28 -12.73 13.04 2.52
CA SER A 28 -13.79 14.03 2.75
C SER A 28 -15.06 13.42 2.17
N GLN A 29 -16.07 13.26 3.00
CA GLN A 29 -17.33 12.61 2.66
C GLN A 29 -18.50 13.49 3.08
N ASP A 30 -19.32 13.87 2.10
CA ASP A 30 -20.50 14.70 2.28
C ASP A 30 -21.77 13.85 2.28
N LYS A 31 -22.55 13.94 3.36
CA LYS A 31 -23.90 13.37 3.49
C LYS A 31 -24.04 11.91 3.03
N VAL A 32 -23.18 11.03 3.53
CA VAL A 32 -23.41 9.58 3.45
C VAL A 32 -24.54 9.24 4.44
N VAL A 33 -25.77 9.23 3.94
CA VAL A 33 -27.05 8.84 4.58
C VAL A 33 -27.12 9.09 6.10
N GLY A 34 -27.76 10.20 6.50
CA GLY A 34 -28.14 10.47 7.89
C GLY A 34 -27.03 10.95 8.84
N ARG A 35 -25.76 10.95 8.41
CA ARG A 35 -24.64 11.54 9.16
C ARG A 35 -24.18 12.88 8.58
N SER A 36 -23.60 13.72 9.44
CA SER A 36 -22.96 14.99 9.08
C SER A 36 -21.80 14.77 8.09
N SER A 37 -21.40 15.82 7.36
CA SER A 37 -20.16 15.80 6.56
C SER A 37 -18.96 15.52 7.48
N GLN A 38 -18.02 14.71 6.99
CA GLN A 38 -16.82 14.34 7.74
C GLN A 38 -15.59 14.45 6.85
N THR A 39 -14.54 15.04 7.39
CA THR A 39 -13.24 15.14 6.74
C THR A 39 -12.17 14.69 7.72
N GLY A 40 -11.23 13.87 7.27
CA GLY A 40 -10.17 13.35 8.13
C GLY A 40 -9.25 12.35 7.42
N LEU A 41 -8.32 11.81 8.20
CA LEU A 41 -7.48 10.70 7.79
C LEU A 41 -8.28 9.40 7.91
N GLY A 42 -8.15 8.51 6.93
CA GLY A 42 -8.59 7.12 7.03
C GLY A 42 -7.49 6.21 7.59
N ASP A 43 -7.71 4.91 7.53
CA ASP A 43 -6.73 3.93 8.00
C ASP A 43 -5.49 3.88 7.08
N THR A 44 -4.32 3.69 7.68
CA THR A 44 -3.03 3.72 6.99
C THR A 44 -2.65 2.32 6.51
N GLU A 45 -2.22 2.20 5.26
CA GLU A 45 -1.57 0.98 4.76
C GLU A 45 -0.05 1.20 4.74
N GLN A 46 0.71 0.37 5.45
CA GLN A 46 2.16 0.40 5.48
C GLN A 46 2.72 -0.90 4.92
N SER A 47 3.49 -0.81 3.84
CA SER A 47 4.18 -1.96 3.22
C SER A 47 5.69 -1.83 3.36
N PHE A 48 6.36 -2.96 3.56
CA PHE A 48 7.82 -3.05 3.48
C PHE A 48 8.18 -4.08 2.42
N PHE A 49 8.99 -3.69 1.44
CA PHE A 49 9.46 -4.58 0.39
C PHE A 49 10.96 -4.80 0.55
N PHE A 50 11.35 -6.04 0.81
CA PHE A 50 12.74 -6.44 0.66
C PHE A 50 13.01 -6.66 -0.83
N THR A 51 14.04 -5.98 -1.35
CA THR A 51 14.33 -5.94 -2.78
C THR A 51 15.84 -5.94 -3.05
N PRO A 52 16.33 -6.67 -4.07
CA PRO A 52 17.72 -6.54 -4.51
C PRO A 52 17.98 -5.15 -5.09
N MET A 53 19.15 -4.56 -4.78
CA MET A 53 19.56 -3.27 -5.34
C MET A 53 19.89 -3.34 -6.83
N LYS A 54 20.31 -4.52 -7.31
CA LYS A 54 20.58 -4.78 -8.72
C LYS A 54 19.38 -5.49 -9.34
N PRO A 55 18.92 -5.08 -10.54
CA PRO A 55 17.90 -5.83 -11.28
C PRO A 55 18.34 -7.26 -11.54
N ALA A 56 17.37 -8.17 -11.64
CA ALA A 56 17.60 -9.50 -12.18
C ALA A 56 18.03 -9.42 -13.67
N PRO A 57 18.57 -10.50 -14.25
CA PRO A 57 18.71 -10.61 -15.71
C PRO A 57 17.41 -10.18 -16.40
N ASP A 58 17.52 -9.52 -17.56
CA ASP A 58 16.41 -8.95 -18.35
C ASP A 58 15.74 -7.68 -17.79
N GLY A 59 16.34 -7.03 -16.78
CA GLY A 59 15.90 -5.72 -16.27
C GLY A 59 14.70 -5.80 -15.32
N ILE A 60 14.35 -7.00 -14.86
CA ILE A 60 13.26 -7.23 -13.91
C ILE A 60 13.68 -6.73 -12.52
N LYS A 61 12.79 -5.96 -11.89
CA LYS A 61 12.88 -5.54 -10.50
C LYS A 61 11.70 -6.11 -9.73
N TRP A 62 11.94 -6.54 -8.51
CA TRP A 62 10.90 -7.13 -7.68
C TRP A 62 11.15 -6.84 -6.20
N GLY A 63 10.10 -6.90 -5.40
CA GLY A 63 10.20 -6.82 -3.96
C GLY A 63 9.04 -7.55 -3.30
N VAL A 64 9.30 -8.14 -2.15
CA VAL A 64 8.28 -8.87 -1.36
C VAL A 64 8.44 -8.52 0.10
N GLY A 65 7.35 -8.63 0.85
CA GLY A 65 7.42 -8.48 2.30
C GLY A 65 6.04 -8.35 2.93
N PRO A 66 5.97 -7.80 4.15
CA PRO A 66 4.72 -7.63 4.86
C PRO A 66 4.01 -6.32 4.48
N VAL A 67 2.69 -6.35 4.57
CA VAL A 67 1.82 -5.18 4.62
C VAL A 67 1.04 -5.15 5.92
N PHE A 68 0.89 -3.97 6.49
CA PHE A 68 0.14 -3.69 7.69
C PHE A 68 -0.99 -2.72 7.37
N TYR A 69 -2.18 -3.02 7.88
CA TYR A 69 -3.32 -2.11 7.89
C TYR A 69 -3.49 -1.58 9.31
N LEU A 70 -3.37 -0.27 9.48
CA LEU A 70 -3.25 0.39 10.76
C LEU A 70 -4.50 1.25 11.00
N PRO A 71 -5.21 1.08 12.13
CA PRO A 71 -6.42 1.83 12.44
C PRO A 71 -6.09 3.25 12.92
N THR A 72 -5.62 4.09 12.00
CA THR A 72 -5.17 5.47 12.26
C THR A 72 -6.21 6.51 11.87
N ALA A 73 -7.41 6.10 11.45
CA ALA A 73 -8.44 7.02 11.06
C ALA A 73 -8.75 8.03 12.18
N THR A 74 -8.86 9.31 11.84
CA THR A 74 -9.16 10.37 12.81
C THR A 74 -10.65 10.44 13.18
N ASN A 75 -11.50 9.75 12.42
CA ASN A 75 -12.92 9.61 12.69
C ASN A 75 -13.32 8.14 12.49
N PRO A 76 -14.05 7.51 13.43
CA PRO A 76 -14.53 6.12 13.33
C PRO A 76 -15.32 5.77 12.06
N ASP A 77 -15.92 6.76 11.40
CA ASP A 77 -16.68 6.57 10.17
C ASP A 77 -15.79 6.64 8.91
N LEU A 78 -14.49 6.93 9.06
CA LEU A 78 -13.49 6.99 7.98
C LEU A 78 -12.54 5.77 7.98
N GLY A 79 -12.69 4.85 8.94
CA GLY A 79 -11.85 3.68 9.12
C GLY A 79 -12.63 2.44 9.55
N LEU A 80 -11.95 1.30 9.56
CA LEU A 80 -12.49 0.02 9.99
C LEU A 80 -12.15 -0.31 11.44
N GLU A 81 -11.22 0.44 12.06
CA GLU A 81 -10.76 0.24 13.44
C GLU A 81 -10.23 -1.18 13.69
N LYS A 82 -9.65 -1.77 12.63
CA LYS A 82 -9.01 -3.08 12.64
C LYS A 82 -7.52 -2.93 12.40
N TRP A 83 -6.75 -3.75 13.09
CA TRP A 83 -5.38 -4.05 12.73
C TRP A 83 -5.39 -5.19 11.72
N GLY A 84 -4.68 -5.02 10.61
CA GLY A 84 -4.51 -6.04 9.61
C GLY A 84 -3.05 -6.30 9.26
N LEU A 85 -2.78 -7.52 8.81
CA LEU A 85 -1.46 -7.98 8.41
C LEU A 85 -1.61 -8.94 7.22
N GLY A 86 -0.64 -8.94 6.32
CA GLY A 86 -0.48 -10.02 5.37
C GLY A 86 0.67 -9.79 4.40
N PRO A 87 0.79 -10.62 3.34
CA PRO A 87 1.86 -10.50 2.37
C PRO A 87 1.60 -9.41 1.33
N THR A 88 2.67 -8.81 0.83
CA THR A 88 2.67 -7.90 -0.32
C THR A 88 3.86 -8.19 -1.22
N GLY A 89 3.68 -7.88 -2.50
CA GLY A 89 4.69 -8.08 -3.53
C GLY A 89 4.54 -7.10 -4.68
N VAL A 90 5.65 -6.81 -5.32
CA VAL A 90 5.70 -6.04 -6.55
C VAL A 90 6.69 -6.68 -7.51
N ILE A 91 6.33 -6.70 -8.79
CA ILE A 91 7.24 -7.05 -9.89
C ILE A 91 7.05 -6.04 -11.00
N LEU A 92 8.15 -5.61 -11.61
CA LEU A 92 8.14 -4.70 -12.74
C LEU A 92 9.34 -4.93 -13.65
N THR A 93 9.19 -4.50 -14.90
CA THR A 93 10.27 -4.46 -15.88
C THR A 93 10.35 -3.06 -16.47
N GLN A 94 11.58 -2.65 -16.83
CA GLN A 94 11.85 -1.39 -17.52
C GLN A 94 12.66 -1.70 -18.77
N GLN A 95 12.06 -1.49 -19.93
CA GLN A 95 12.67 -1.76 -21.23
C GLN A 95 12.53 -0.53 -22.13
N GLY A 96 13.66 0.12 -22.43
CA GLY A 96 13.66 1.40 -23.13
C GLY A 96 12.78 2.44 -22.40
N PRO A 97 11.85 3.10 -23.10
CA PRO A 97 10.97 4.11 -22.50
C PRO A 97 9.78 3.50 -21.72
N TRP A 98 9.59 2.18 -21.78
CA TRP A 98 8.44 1.52 -21.15
C TRP A 98 8.78 1.00 -19.75
N THR A 99 7.87 1.25 -18.81
CA THR A 99 7.83 0.58 -17.51
C THR A 99 6.48 -0.13 -17.38
N ALA A 100 6.47 -1.39 -16.99
CA ALA A 100 5.25 -2.15 -16.71
C ALA A 100 5.43 -3.02 -15.47
N GLY A 101 4.37 -3.21 -14.69
CA GLY A 101 4.45 -4.03 -13.49
C GLY A 101 3.10 -4.32 -12.83
N LEU A 102 3.17 -5.08 -11.75
CA LEU A 102 2.05 -5.51 -10.94
C LEU A 102 2.45 -5.37 -9.46
N LEU A 103 1.60 -4.70 -8.69
CA LEU A 103 1.65 -4.68 -7.22
C LEU A 103 0.46 -5.46 -6.69
N GLY A 104 0.69 -6.31 -5.70
CA GLY A 104 -0.36 -7.10 -5.08
C GLY A 104 -0.16 -7.27 -3.59
N ASN A 105 -1.25 -7.36 -2.83
CA ASN A 105 -1.22 -7.73 -1.43
C ASN A 105 -2.47 -8.52 -1.04
N HIS A 106 -2.38 -9.20 0.09
CA HIS A 106 -3.54 -9.77 0.77
C HIS A 106 -3.45 -9.41 2.25
N ILE A 107 -4.55 -8.97 2.84
CA ILE A 107 -4.59 -8.52 4.24
C ILE A 107 -5.71 -9.26 4.97
N TRP A 108 -5.36 -9.82 6.12
CA TRP A 108 -6.31 -10.32 7.11
C TRP A 108 -6.39 -9.39 8.31
N SER A 109 -7.55 -9.24 8.93
CA SER A 109 -7.64 -8.62 10.25
C SER A 109 -7.08 -9.56 11.31
N VAL A 110 -6.22 -9.03 12.18
CA VAL A 110 -5.58 -9.79 13.27
C VAL A 110 -6.03 -9.30 14.66
N ALA A 111 -6.48 -8.05 14.78
CA ALA A 111 -7.00 -7.48 16.01
C ALA A 111 -7.91 -6.26 15.71
N GLY A 112 -8.59 -5.72 16.73
CA GLY A 112 -9.45 -4.53 16.62
C GLY A 112 -10.86 -4.72 17.16
N HIS A 113 -11.74 -3.74 16.96
CA HIS A 113 -13.10 -3.76 17.52
C HIS A 113 -13.92 -4.94 16.98
N LYS A 114 -14.49 -5.76 17.88
CA LYS A 114 -15.20 -7.01 17.52
C LYS A 114 -16.49 -6.76 16.73
N ASP A 115 -17.12 -5.60 16.91
CA ASP A 115 -18.39 -5.25 16.26
C ASP A 115 -18.20 -4.77 14.80
N ARG A 116 -16.95 -4.58 14.36
CA ARG A 116 -16.60 -4.23 12.98
C ARG A 116 -16.32 -5.49 12.15
N GLN A 117 -16.68 -5.47 10.86
CA GLN A 117 -16.41 -6.58 9.94
C GLN A 117 -14.92 -6.96 9.91
N GLU A 118 -14.64 -8.25 9.84
CA GLU A 118 -13.29 -8.76 9.64
C GLU A 118 -12.77 -8.40 8.24
N ILE A 119 -11.45 -8.23 8.13
CA ILE A 119 -10.78 -7.92 6.86
C ILE A 119 -10.22 -9.24 6.32
N SER A 120 -10.52 -9.55 5.07
CA SER A 120 -9.87 -10.61 4.29
C SER A 120 -9.96 -10.19 2.83
N GLN A 121 -8.99 -9.38 2.37
CA GLN A 121 -9.07 -8.71 1.08
C GLN A 121 -7.77 -8.88 0.30
N THR A 122 -7.92 -9.25 -0.97
CA THR A 122 -6.82 -9.24 -1.95
C THR A 122 -6.89 -7.94 -2.75
N TYR A 123 -5.77 -7.24 -2.85
CA TYR A 123 -5.60 -6.10 -3.75
C TYR A 123 -4.60 -6.45 -4.85
N LEU A 124 -4.96 -6.14 -6.09
CA LEU A 124 -4.09 -6.28 -7.26
C LEU A 124 -4.15 -4.99 -8.09
N LYS A 125 -2.97 -4.45 -8.43
CA LYS A 125 -2.82 -3.21 -9.18
C LYS A 125 -1.80 -3.37 -10.31
N PRO A 126 -2.25 -3.63 -11.55
CA PRO A 126 -1.38 -3.49 -12.70
C PRO A 126 -1.04 -2.00 -12.91
N PHE A 127 0.16 -1.72 -13.40
CA PHE A 127 0.58 -0.37 -13.77
C PHE A 127 1.50 -0.38 -14.99
N GLY A 128 1.49 0.73 -15.73
CA GLY A 128 2.36 0.96 -16.87
C GLY A 128 2.62 2.45 -17.06
N ALA A 129 3.80 2.78 -17.57
CA ALA A 129 4.22 4.14 -17.88
C ALA A 129 5.11 4.17 -19.12
N TYR A 130 5.00 5.25 -19.88
CA TYR A 130 5.90 5.58 -20.97
C TYR A 130 6.64 6.89 -20.63
N THR A 131 7.96 6.89 -20.72
CA THR A 131 8.79 8.07 -20.51
C THR A 131 9.18 8.66 -21.86
N PHE A 132 8.71 9.89 -22.13
CA PHE A 132 9.18 10.68 -23.26
C PHE A 132 10.58 11.22 -22.92
N SER A 133 11.57 10.86 -23.74
CA SER A 133 12.96 11.33 -23.68
C SER A 133 13.20 12.44 -24.69
#